data_AF-A0A419AYK4-F1
#
_entry.id   AF-A0A419AYK4-F1
#
_cell.length_a   1.000
_cell.length_b   1.000
_cell.length_c   1.000
_cell.angle_alpha   90.00
_cell.angle_beta   90.00
_cell.angle_gamma   90.00
#
_symmetry.space_group_name_H-M   'P 1'
#
loop_
_entity.id
_entity.type
_entity.pdbx_description
1 polymer ?
#
loop_
_entity_poly.entity_id
_entity_poly.type
_entity_poly.pdbx_seq_one_letter_code
_entity_poly.pdbx_strand_id
1 'polypeptide(L)'
;MPNFNISPTYSHATTNSCRINNVRDPQHQSNDGSLWPKMKEWFPQSNQSHAESLLREFYQPAGNASPRERLFNFIQLKTLLSPEYQNNLVTERLDGKGETVCTIVPSGNDAPTPIALTLSEDDHNAAQGLIALHKWVCASPDEEAEKRHVAAKWIQACWKHNLTSLNLANLGLTTLPDTLPQGITDLHVENNSLTTLPASQPLCHRE
;
A
#
# COMPACT_ATOMS: atom_id res chain seq x y z
N MET A 1 -89.22 -8.18 20.54
CA MET A 1 -89.04 -7.41 21.80
C MET A 1 -87.54 -7.33 22.12
N PRO A 2 -87.07 -6.24 22.74
CA PRO A 2 -85.75 -5.65 22.48
C PRO A 2 -84.69 -5.86 23.59
N ASN A 3 -83.47 -5.37 23.29
CA ASN A 3 -82.36 -5.01 24.20
C ASN A 3 -81.60 -6.19 24.85
N PHE A 4 -80.28 -6.19 25.11
CA PHE A 4 -79.41 -5.12 25.61
C PHE A 4 -77.90 -5.38 25.32
N ASN A 5 -77.20 -4.30 25.01
CA ASN A 5 -75.80 -3.89 25.24
C ASN A 5 -74.86 -4.75 26.15
N ILE A 6 -73.56 -4.86 25.79
CA ILE A 6 -72.34 -4.42 26.53
C ILE A 6 -71.06 -5.21 26.11
N SER A 7 -70.18 -4.52 25.36
CA SER A 7 -68.69 -4.44 25.41
C SER A 7 -67.79 -5.72 25.37
N PRO A 8 -66.44 -5.58 25.25
CA PRO A 8 -65.72 -5.77 24.00
C PRO A 8 -64.78 -6.98 24.03
N THR A 9 -64.68 -7.74 22.95
CA THR A 9 -63.58 -8.71 22.77
C THR A 9 -62.82 -8.35 21.51
N TYR A 10 -61.62 -7.81 21.72
CA TYR A 10 -60.65 -7.48 20.68
C TYR A 10 -60.35 -8.76 19.90
N SER A 11 -60.89 -8.87 18.70
CA SER A 11 -60.61 -9.95 17.76
C SER A 11 -59.77 -9.41 16.61
N HIS A 12 -58.70 -10.15 16.35
CA HIS A 12 -57.79 -10.08 15.23
C HIS A 12 -58.46 -9.72 13.90
N ALA A 13 -57.81 -8.90 13.07
CA ALA A 13 -57.15 -9.37 11.85
C ALA A 13 -56.68 -8.23 10.93
N THR A 14 -55.46 -8.41 10.40
CA THR A 14 -54.96 -7.97 9.09
C THR A 14 -55.00 -6.49 8.71
N THR A 15 -53.80 -5.91 8.63
CA THR A 15 -53.35 -5.22 7.43
C THR A 15 -51.91 -5.60 7.12
N ASN A 16 -51.77 -6.35 6.02
CA ASN A 16 -50.51 -6.56 5.31
C ASN A 16 -50.10 -5.28 4.57
N SER A 17 -48.78 -5.19 4.30
CA SER A 17 -48.07 -4.25 3.42
C SER A 17 -47.91 -2.82 3.97
N CYS A 18 -46.71 -2.23 4.02
CA CYS A 18 -45.60 -2.34 3.10
C CYS A 18 -44.24 -2.47 3.81
N ARG A 19 -43.47 -3.48 3.39
CA ARG A 19 -42.01 -3.51 3.48
C ARG A 19 -41.45 -2.35 2.66
N ILE A 20 -40.80 -1.40 3.32
CA ILE A 20 -39.76 -0.60 2.64
C ILE A 20 -38.43 -1.15 3.13
N ASN A 21 -37.74 -1.78 2.19
CA ASN A 21 -36.41 -2.31 2.35
C ASN A 21 -35.44 -1.16 2.65
N ASN A 22 -34.92 -1.10 3.88
CA ASN A 22 -33.58 -0.56 4.06
C ASN A 22 -32.62 -1.64 3.56
N VAL A 23 -32.25 -1.55 2.29
CA VAL A 23 -31.09 -2.25 1.74
C VAL A 23 -29.86 -1.61 2.38
N ARG A 24 -29.51 -2.07 3.58
CA ARG A 24 -28.16 -2.03 4.12
C ARG A 24 -27.65 -3.45 4.08
N ASP A 25 -27.05 -3.79 2.95
CA ASP A 25 -26.24 -4.98 2.73
C ASP A 25 -24.79 -4.49 2.52
N PRO A 26 -23.75 -5.22 2.94
CA PRO A 26 -23.64 -6.10 4.10
C PRO A 26 -22.52 -5.61 5.04
N GLN A 27 -22.81 -5.64 6.34
CA GLN A 27 -21.76 -5.86 7.33
C GLN A 27 -21.18 -7.26 7.11
N HIS A 28 -20.08 -7.37 6.36
CA HIS A 28 -19.21 -8.52 6.49
C HIS A 28 -18.36 -8.32 7.74
N GLN A 29 -18.85 -8.89 8.83
CA GLN A 29 -18.05 -9.31 9.97
C GLN A 29 -16.79 -10.04 9.47
N SER A 30 -15.62 -9.53 9.84
CA SER A 30 -14.43 -10.36 10.03
C SER A 30 -13.92 -10.10 11.44
N ASN A 31 -13.75 -11.20 12.16
CA ASN A 31 -13.43 -11.33 13.58
C ASN A 31 -12.40 -10.32 14.13
N ASP A 32 -12.69 -9.85 15.34
CA ASP A 32 -11.81 -9.67 16.51
C ASP A 32 -10.34 -10.17 16.37
N GLY A 33 -9.55 -9.49 15.55
CA GLY A 33 -8.16 -9.85 15.22
C GLY A 33 -7.53 -9.01 14.10
N SER A 34 -8.24 -7.97 13.65
CA SER A 34 -7.75 -7.05 12.64
C SER A 34 -6.58 -6.23 13.19
N LEU A 35 -5.42 -6.34 12.56
CA LEU A 35 -4.23 -5.53 12.82
C LEU A 35 -4.51 -4.03 12.55
N TRP A 36 -5.47 -3.74 11.66
CA TRP A 36 -5.75 -2.40 11.17
C TRP A 36 -6.16 -1.38 12.25
N PRO A 37 -7.11 -1.65 13.16
CA PRO A 37 -7.42 -0.77 14.29
C PRO A 37 -6.22 -0.32 15.13
N LYS A 38 -5.18 -1.16 15.24
CA LYS A 38 -3.95 -0.87 16.02
C LYS A 38 -2.96 -0.02 15.21
N MET A 39 -3.05 -0.07 13.88
CA MET A 39 -2.14 0.63 12.98
C MET A 39 -2.73 1.91 12.40
N LYS A 40 -4.05 2.12 12.44
CA LYS A 40 -4.71 3.25 11.77
C LYS A 40 -4.15 4.62 12.19
N GLU A 41 -3.69 4.73 13.43
CA GLU A 41 -3.10 5.95 13.99
C GLU A 41 -1.69 6.24 13.44
N TRP A 42 -1.06 5.24 12.81
CA TRP A 42 0.24 5.40 12.18
C TRP A 42 0.18 6.15 10.86
N PHE A 43 -1.01 6.36 10.32
CA PHE A 43 -1.24 6.95 9.01
C PHE A 43 -2.03 8.26 9.15
N PRO A 44 -1.68 9.30 8.38
CA PRO A 44 -2.54 10.46 8.19
C PRO A 44 -3.95 10.04 7.72
N GLN A 45 -4.98 10.76 8.14
CA GLN A 45 -6.37 10.42 7.81
C GLN A 45 -6.63 10.30 6.30
N SER A 46 -5.92 11.09 5.48
CA SER A 46 -5.97 11.04 4.02
C SER A 46 -5.46 9.73 3.42
N ASN A 47 -4.56 9.04 4.12
CA ASN A 47 -3.88 7.84 3.64
C ASN A 47 -4.48 6.56 4.21
N GLN A 48 -5.32 6.65 5.26
CA GLN A 48 -5.86 5.47 5.97
C GLN A 48 -6.57 4.48 5.05
N SER A 49 -7.50 4.93 4.19
CA SER A 49 -8.22 4.02 3.29
C SER A 49 -7.29 3.27 2.32
N HIS A 50 -6.24 3.95 1.83
CA HIS A 50 -5.26 3.34 0.94
C HIS A 50 -4.35 2.36 1.68
N ALA A 51 -3.87 2.75 2.87
CA ALA A 51 -3.07 1.90 3.75
C ALA A 51 -3.82 0.63 4.18
N GLU A 52 -5.13 0.73 4.46
CA GLU A 52 -5.96 -0.44 4.77
C GLU A 52 -6.00 -1.43 3.60
N SER A 53 -6.16 -0.93 2.38
CA SER A 53 -6.17 -1.76 1.16
C SER A 53 -4.83 -2.47 0.96
N LEU A 54 -3.72 -1.74 1.10
CA LEU A 54 -2.37 -2.31 0.97
C LEU A 54 -2.10 -3.37 2.05
N LEU A 55 -2.54 -3.12 3.29
CA LEU A 55 -2.40 -4.08 4.39
C LEU A 55 -3.19 -5.36 4.10
N ARG A 56 -4.42 -5.23 3.61
CA ARG A 56 -5.28 -6.35 3.26
C ARG A 56 -4.65 -7.20 2.15
N GLU A 57 -4.18 -6.57 1.08
CA GLU A 57 -3.52 -7.27 -0.03
C GLU A 57 -2.19 -7.92 0.40
N PHE A 58 -1.49 -7.37 1.40
CA PHE A 58 -0.26 -7.95 1.93
C PHE A 58 -0.50 -9.25 2.71
N TYR A 59 -1.51 -9.28 3.59
CA TYR A 59 -1.86 -10.46 4.40
C TYR A 59 -2.74 -11.48 3.66
N GLN A 60 -3.69 -10.99 2.88
CA GLN A 60 -4.64 -11.78 2.10
C GLN A 60 -4.48 -11.41 0.63
N PRO A 61 -3.37 -11.81 -0.01
CA PRO A 61 -3.17 -11.59 -1.44
C PRO A 61 -4.32 -12.22 -2.23
N ALA A 62 -4.73 -11.57 -3.32
CA ALA A 62 -5.54 -12.24 -4.34
C ALA A 62 -4.80 -13.51 -4.80
N GLY A 63 -5.54 -14.55 -5.24
CA GLY A 63 -4.97 -15.88 -5.47
C GLY A 63 -3.80 -15.97 -6.48
N ASN A 64 -3.52 -14.90 -7.22
CA ASN A 64 -2.43 -14.77 -8.18
C ASN A 64 -1.36 -13.74 -7.77
N ALA A 65 -1.43 -13.12 -6.59
CA ALA A 65 -0.48 -12.07 -6.22
C ALA A 65 0.91 -12.66 -5.95
N SER A 66 1.89 -12.14 -6.67
CA SER A 66 3.28 -12.56 -6.57
C SER A 66 3.93 -12.09 -5.26
N PRO A 67 5.00 -12.76 -4.78
CA PRO A 67 5.81 -12.27 -3.66
C PRO A 67 6.32 -10.83 -3.89
N ARG A 68 6.65 -10.48 -5.14
CA ARG A 68 6.96 -9.12 -5.58
C ARG A 68 5.83 -8.16 -5.25
N GLU A 69 4.61 -8.39 -5.73
CA GLU A 69 3.47 -7.49 -5.49
C GLU A 69 3.18 -7.30 -3.99
N ARG A 70 3.31 -8.37 -3.19
CA ARG A 70 3.16 -8.28 -1.73
C ARG A 70 4.24 -7.39 -1.11
N LEU A 71 5.50 -7.53 -1.54
CA LEU A 71 6.59 -6.66 -1.10
C LEU A 71 6.36 -5.20 -1.49
N PHE A 72 5.89 -4.93 -2.72
CA PHE A 72 5.51 -3.59 -3.15
C PHE A 72 4.46 -3.01 -2.22
N ASN A 73 3.40 -3.76 -1.92
CA ASN A 73 2.35 -3.31 -1.02
C ASN A 73 2.91 -3.00 0.38
N PHE A 74 3.83 -3.81 0.88
CA PHE A 74 4.51 -3.56 2.16
C PHE A 74 5.34 -2.27 2.14
N ILE A 75 6.13 -2.03 1.09
CA ILE A 75 6.96 -0.83 1.00
C ILE A 75 6.09 0.41 0.79
N GLN A 76 5.03 0.33 -0.02
CA GLN A 76 4.05 1.40 -0.17
C GLN A 76 3.40 1.72 1.18
N LEU A 77 3.03 0.71 1.97
CA LEU A 77 2.53 0.91 3.31
C LEU A 77 3.54 1.68 4.17
N LYS A 78 4.84 1.35 4.11
CA LYS A 78 5.89 2.12 4.79
C LYS A 78 5.92 3.59 4.36
N THR A 79 5.73 3.88 3.08
CA THR A 79 5.75 5.27 2.59
C THR A 79 4.60 6.13 3.11
N LEU A 80 3.50 5.51 3.56
CA LEU A 80 2.31 6.20 4.05
C LEU A 80 2.34 6.45 5.57
N LEU A 81 3.27 5.82 6.30
CA LEU A 81 3.41 5.97 7.74
C LEU A 81 3.91 7.37 8.11
N SER A 82 3.38 7.92 9.19
CA SER A 82 3.99 9.07 9.85
C SER A 82 5.42 8.72 10.31
N PRO A 83 6.35 9.70 10.32
CA PRO A 83 7.77 9.46 10.60
C PRO A 83 8.05 8.67 11.88
N GLU A 84 7.26 8.90 12.93
CA GLU A 84 7.37 8.28 14.24
C GLU A 84 7.07 6.76 14.25
N TYR A 85 6.38 6.24 13.23
CA TYR A 85 6.00 4.82 13.13
C TYR A 85 6.78 4.04 12.08
N GLN A 86 7.75 4.66 11.40
CA GLN A 86 8.54 4.01 10.35
C GLN A 86 9.27 2.74 10.81
N ASN A 87 9.64 2.67 12.10
CA ASN A 87 10.31 1.51 12.70
C ASN A 87 9.38 0.32 12.98
N ASN A 88 8.07 0.51 12.91
CA ASN A 88 7.10 -0.56 13.18
C ASN A 88 7.01 -1.55 12.01
N LEU A 89 7.47 -1.16 10.82
CA LEU A 89 7.51 -2.02 9.64
C LEU A 89 8.96 -2.30 9.26
N VAL A 90 9.40 -3.52 9.54
CA VAL A 90 10.78 -3.96 9.33
C VAL A 90 10.86 -4.90 8.14
N THR A 91 11.94 -4.79 7.38
CA THR A 91 12.28 -5.71 6.30
C THR A 91 13.68 -6.24 6.58
N GLU A 92 13.81 -7.56 6.78
CA GLU A 92 15.08 -8.23 7.08
C GLU A 92 15.37 -9.27 6.00
N ARG A 93 16.64 -9.34 5.57
CA ARG A 93 17.09 -10.36 4.62
C ARG A 93 17.71 -11.52 5.39
N LEU A 94 17.28 -12.74 5.10
CA LEU A 94 17.91 -13.94 5.62
C LEU A 94 19.04 -14.37 4.66
N ASP A 95 20.28 -14.10 5.07
CA ASP A 95 21.46 -14.50 4.32
C ASP A 95 21.51 -16.03 4.18
N GLY A 96 21.61 -16.51 2.93
CA GLY A 96 21.70 -17.93 2.58
C GLY A 96 20.44 -18.57 1.99
N LYS A 97 19.25 -17.95 2.11
CA LYS A 97 18.00 -18.46 1.50
C LYS A 97 17.37 -17.60 0.41
N GLY A 98 17.79 -16.32 0.30
CA GLY A 98 17.13 -15.37 -0.61
C GLY A 98 15.72 -15.00 -0.18
N GLU A 99 15.37 -15.28 1.08
CA GLU A 99 14.09 -14.90 1.67
C GLU A 99 14.21 -13.52 2.30
N THR A 100 13.22 -12.68 2.04
CA THR A 100 13.02 -11.41 2.74
C THR A 100 11.86 -11.58 3.70
N VAL A 101 12.09 -11.28 4.97
CA VAL A 101 11.07 -11.30 6.00
C VAL A 101 10.57 -9.88 6.22
N CYS A 102 9.28 -9.68 5.95
CA CYS A 102 8.58 -8.44 6.23
C CYS A 102 7.82 -8.62 7.54
N THR A 103 8.15 -7.78 8.53
CA THR A 103 7.60 -7.87 9.88
C THR A 103 6.85 -6.60 10.20
N ILE A 104 5.60 -6.74 10.66
CA ILE A 104 4.84 -5.65 11.26
C ILE A 104 4.86 -5.87 12.78
N VAL A 105 5.35 -4.88 13.50
CA VAL A 105 5.43 -4.84 14.96
C VAL A 105 4.32 -3.93 15.46
N PRO A 106 3.18 -4.46 15.94
CA PRO A 106 2.10 -3.65 16.49
C PRO A 106 2.60 -2.90 17.74
N SER A 107 2.02 -1.73 18.01
CA SER A 107 2.25 -1.03 19.27
C SER A 107 1.71 -1.89 20.43
N GLY A 108 2.58 -2.33 21.35
CA GLY A 108 2.18 -3.07 22.56
C GLY A 108 2.94 -4.39 22.79
N ASN A 109 2.40 -5.25 23.66
CA ASN A 109 2.93 -6.59 23.97
C ASN A 109 2.53 -7.66 22.93
N ASP A 110 1.93 -7.26 21.81
CA ASP A 110 1.52 -8.21 20.78
C ASP A 110 2.74 -8.77 20.05
N ALA A 111 2.70 -10.08 19.76
CA ALA A 111 3.77 -10.71 19.02
C ALA A 111 3.86 -10.10 17.60
N PRO A 112 5.07 -9.80 17.10
CA PRO A 112 5.26 -9.39 15.72
C PRO A 112 4.75 -10.48 14.78
N THR A 113 4.15 -10.08 13.66
CA THR A 113 3.65 -11.02 12.64
C THR A 113 4.58 -11.02 11.43
N PRO A 114 5.63 -11.86 11.41
CA PRO A 114 6.54 -11.95 10.28
C PRO A 114 5.88 -12.68 9.10
N ILE A 115 6.08 -12.15 7.90
CA ILE A 115 5.74 -12.82 6.65
C ILE A 115 7.03 -13.01 5.87
N ALA A 116 7.42 -14.26 5.66
CA ALA A 116 8.52 -14.60 4.77
C ALA A 116 8.06 -14.55 3.31
N LEU A 117 8.75 -13.77 2.49
CA LEU A 117 8.58 -13.67 1.05
C LEU A 117 9.85 -14.23 0.38
N THR A 118 9.68 -15.23 -0.48
CA THR A 118 10.77 -15.70 -1.34
C THR A 118 10.87 -14.75 -2.53
N LEU A 119 12.01 -14.07 -2.65
CA LEU A 119 12.22 -12.99 -3.61
C LEU A 119 13.43 -13.29 -4.50
N SER A 120 13.33 -12.97 -5.79
CA SER A 120 14.46 -12.99 -6.72
C SER A 120 15.42 -11.84 -6.45
N GLU A 121 16.65 -11.89 -6.98
CA GLU A 121 17.62 -10.79 -6.87
C GLU A 121 17.05 -9.47 -7.42
N ASP A 122 16.30 -9.54 -8.52
CA ASP A 122 15.60 -8.39 -9.12
C ASP A 122 14.55 -7.78 -8.17
N ASP A 123 13.81 -8.62 -7.43
CA ASP A 123 12.81 -8.14 -6.46
C ASP A 123 13.47 -7.37 -5.31
N HIS A 124 14.66 -7.81 -4.88
CA HIS A 124 15.43 -7.12 -3.85
C HIS A 124 15.95 -5.77 -4.37
N ASN A 125 16.43 -5.72 -5.62
CA ASN A 125 16.87 -4.46 -6.24
C ASN A 125 15.69 -3.49 -6.39
N ALA A 126 14.51 -3.98 -6.78
CA ALA A 126 13.28 -3.19 -6.78
C ALA A 126 12.91 -2.68 -5.38
N ALA A 127 13.04 -3.52 -4.34
CA ALA A 127 12.78 -3.12 -2.96
C ALA A 127 13.69 -1.98 -2.49
N GLN A 128 15.00 -2.11 -2.72
CA GLN A 128 15.96 -1.05 -2.40
C GLN A 128 15.68 0.22 -3.19
N GLY A 129 15.34 0.06 -4.48
CA GLY A 129 14.90 1.15 -5.34
C GLY A 129 13.71 1.93 -4.77
N LEU A 130 12.67 1.24 -4.32
CA LEU A 130 11.49 1.87 -3.72
C LEU A 130 11.81 2.59 -2.40
N ILE A 131 12.71 2.04 -1.59
CA ILE A 131 13.16 2.70 -0.35
C ILE A 131 13.94 3.98 -0.69
N ALA A 132 14.85 3.93 -1.65
CA ALA A 132 15.58 5.10 -2.13
C ALA A 132 14.63 6.14 -2.72
N LEU A 133 13.62 5.69 -3.49
CA LEU A 133 12.60 6.55 -4.06
C LEU A 133 11.77 7.25 -2.97
N HIS A 134 11.35 6.54 -1.93
CA HIS A 134 10.64 7.13 -0.81
C HIS A 134 11.48 8.21 -0.11
N LYS A 135 12.75 7.92 0.19
CA LYS A 135 13.67 8.89 0.78
C LYS A 135 13.82 10.15 -0.09
N TRP A 136 13.93 9.96 -1.41
CA TRP A 136 14.03 11.07 -2.37
C TRP A 136 12.78 11.94 -2.42
N VAL A 137 11.57 11.34 -2.30
CA VAL A 137 10.30 12.07 -2.19
C VAL A 137 10.19 12.78 -0.83
N CYS A 138 10.61 12.17 0.28
CA CYS A 138 10.61 12.84 1.59
C CYS A 138 11.60 14.01 1.65
N ALA A 139 12.71 13.94 0.93
CA ALA A 139 13.69 15.00 0.79
C ALA A 139 13.35 16.02 -0.32
N SER A 140 12.08 16.08 -0.76
CA SER A 140 11.65 17.04 -1.77
C SER A 140 11.72 18.47 -1.25
N PRO A 141 12.33 19.41 -1.99
CA PRO A 141 12.05 20.84 -1.80
C PRO A 141 10.57 21.13 -2.03
N ASP A 142 9.99 22.09 -1.30
CA ASP A 142 8.55 22.41 -1.37
C ASP A 142 8.05 22.67 -2.80
N GLU A 143 8.85 23.37 -3.62
CA GLU A 143 8.51 23.69 -5.02
C GLU A 143 8.63 22.50 -6.00
N GLU A 144 9.31 21.43 -5.59
CA GLU A 144 9.52 20.22 -6.39
C GLU A 144 8.65 19.04 -5.93
N ALA A 145 8.04 19.13 -4.74
CA ALA A 145 7.36 18.02 -4.08
C ALA A 145 6.29 17.36 -4.95
N GLU A 146 5.42 18.15 -5.58
CA GLU A 146 4.38 17.61 -6.47
C GLU A 146 4.97 16.87 -7.67
N LYS A 147 6.03 17.41 -8.27
CA LYS A 147 6.69 16.84 -9.45
C LYS A 147 7.47 15.59 -9.11
N ARG A 148 8.12 15.55 -7.93
CA ARG A 148 8.74 14.32 -7.41
C ARG A 148 7.73 13.23 -7.12
N HIS A 149 6.53 13.55 -6.65
CA HIS A 149 5.46 12.56 -6.50
C HIS A 149 5.00 11.98 -7.85
N VAL A 150 4.92 12.81 -8.90
CA VAL A 150 4.61 12.33 -10.26
C VAL A 150 5.73 11.43 -10.78
N ALA A 151 6.99 11.87 -10.69
CA ALA A 151 8.15 11.07 -11.05
C ALA A 151 8.17 9.72 -10.31
N ALA A 152 7.93 9.75 -9.01
CA ALA A 152 7.92 8.56 -8.18
C ALA A 152 6.87 7.54 -8.63
N LYS A 153 5.67 7.98 -9.02
CA LYS A 153 4.65 7.09 -9.59
C LYS A 153 5.16 6.38 -10.85
N TRP A 154 5.85 7.10 -11.74
CA TRP A 154 6.38 6.52 -12.99
C TRP A 154 7.54 5.56 -12.73
N ILE A 155 8.47 5.93 -11.85
CA ILE A 155 9.59 5.07 -11.45
C ILE A 155 9.06 3.79 -10.77
N GLN A 156 8.08 3.93 -9.87
CA GLN A 156 7.43 2.80 -9.22
C GLN A 156 6.71 1.88 -10.22
N ALA A 157 6.02 2.43 -11.20
CA ALA A 157 5.38 1.65 -12.26
C ALA A 157 6.40 0.83 -13.06
N CYS A 158 7.60 1.36 -13.29
CA CYS A 158 8.67 0.65 -13.96
C CYS A 158 9.12 -0.59 -13.19
N TRP A 159 9.34 -0.50 -11.87
CA TRP A 159 9.66 -1.69 -11.08
C TRP A 159 8.48 -2.67 -10.99
N LYS A 160 7.23 -2.17 -10.92
CA LYS A 160 6.04 -3.03 -10.78
C LYS A 160 5.76 -3.83 -12.06
N HIS A 161 5.92 -3.20 -13.22
CA HIS A 161 5.54 -3.76 -14.51
C HIS A 161 6.74 -4.14 -15.40
N ASN A 162 7.97 -4.08 -14.87
CA ASN A 162 9.21 -4.31 -15.61
C ASN A 162 9.27 -3.47 -16.90
N LEU A 163 8.87 -2.20 -16.82
CA LEU A 163 8.96 -1.31 -17.97
C LEU A 163 10.43 -1.02 -18.27
N THR A 164 10.75 -0.89 -19.55
CA THR A 164 12.11 -0.58 -20.03
C THR A 164 12.29 0.88 -20.43
N SER A 165 11.19 1.64 -20.52
CA SER A 165 11.20 3.06 -20.85
C SER A 165 10.63 3.89 -19.71
N LEU A 166 11.37 4.92 -19.31
CA LEU A 166 11.02 5.85 -18.24
C LEU A 166 11.19 7.27 -18.74
N ASN A 167 10.08 8.01 -18.77
CA ASN A 167 10.09 9.41 -19.14
C ASN A 167 9.86 10.29 -17.90
N LEU A 168 10.87 11.07 -17.54
CA LEU A 168 10.87 12.06 -16.46
C LEU A 168 11.07 13.48 -16.99
N ALA A 169 10.86 13.71 -18.29
CA ALA A 169 11.09 15.00 -18.92
C ALA A 169 10.12 16.08 -18.43
N ASN A 170 10.57 17.33 -18.41
CA ASN A 170 9.75 18.52 -18.06
C ASN A 170 9.18 18.50 -16.64
N LEU A 171 9.87 17.85 -15.69
CA LEU A 171 9.45 17.78 -14.30
C LEU A 171 10.21 18.77 -13.40
N GLY A 172 11.06 19.63 -13.96
CA GLY A 172 11.85 20.60 -13.19
C GLY A 172 12.68 19.97 -12.07
N LEU A 173 13.05 18.69 -12.20
CA LEU A 173 13.74 17.95 -11.17
C LEU A 173 15.16 18.48 -10.98
N THR A 174 15.59 18.59 -9.73
CA THR A 174 16.98 19.01 -9.41
C THR A 174 17.91 17.82 -9.16
N THR A 175 17.32 16.69 -8.76
CA THR A 175 17.99 15.42 -8.50
C THR A 175 17.10 14.25 -8.93
N LEU A 176 17.65 13.05 -9.01
CA LEU A 176 16.91 11.80 -9.17
C LEU A 176 17.16 10.90 -7.95
N PRO A 177 16.32 9.89 -7.69
CA PRO A 177 16.64 8.91 -6.66
C PRO A 177 17.94 8.16 -6.99
N ASP A 178 18.70 7.80 -5.95
CA ASP A 178 20.00 7.12 -6.08
C ASP A 178 19.91 5.75 -6.76
N THR A 179 18.71 5.19 -6.92
CA THR A 179 18.48 3.88 -7.51
C THR A 179 17.29 3.96 -8.47
N LEU A 180 17.55 3.60 -9.73
CA LEU A 180 16.54 3.47 -10.78
C LEU A 180 16.33 1.98 -11.13
N PRO A 181 15.21 1.62 -11.78
CA PRO A 181 14.98 0.24 -12.22
C PRO A 181 16.06 -0.22 -13.21
N GLN A 182 16.68 -1.36 -12.93
CA GLN A 182 17.77 -1.92 -13.74
C GLN A 182 17.34 -2.33 -15.15
N GLY A 183 16.04 -2.59 -15.35
CA GLY A 183 15.48 -2.90 -16.67
C GLY A 183 15.29 -1.70 -17.60
N ILE A 184 15.56 -0.47 -17.15
CA ILE A 184 15.42 0.72 -17.99
C ILE A 184 16.52 0.77 -19.03
N THR A 185 16.12 0.73 -20.30
CA THR A 185 16.98 0.92 -21.48
C THR A 185 16.84 2.32 -22.05
N ASP A 186 15.68 2.96 -21.86
CA ASP A 186 15.32 4.25 -22.43
C ASP A 186 14.92 5.22 -21.31
N LEU A 187 15.82 6.16 -20.98
CA LEU A 187 15.60 7.15 -19.92
C LEU A 187 15.56 8.56 -20.52
N HIS A 188 14.41 9.23 -20.40
CA HIS A 188 14.23 10.61 -20.85
C HIS A 188 14.18 11.52 -19.63
N VAL A 189 15.09 12.50 -19.56
CA VAL A 189 15.25 13.42 -18.42
C VAL A 189 15.42 14.87 -18.87
N GLU A 190 15.13 15.16 -20.13
CA GLU A 190 15.24 16.48 -20.73
C GLU A 190 14.32 17.52 -20.05
N ASN A 191 14.72 18.78 -20.13
CA ASN A 191 13.99 19.91 -19.53
C ASN A 191 13.78 19.78 -18.01
N ASN A 192 14.80 19.25 -17.32
CA ASN A 192 14.97 19.31 -15.87
C ASN A 192 16.18 20.17 -15.50
N SER A 193 16.38 20.41 -14.21
CA SER A 193 17.52 21.16 -13.65
C SER A 193 18.54 20.22 -12.98
N LEU A 194 18.72 19.02 -13.53
CA LEU A 194 19.61 18.01 -12.99
C LEU A 194 21.08 18.46 -13.11
N THR A 195 21.81 18.41 -11.99
CA THR A 195 23.25 18.67 -11.98
C THR A 195 24.08 17.40 -12.04
N THR A 196 23.49 16.27 -11.63
CA THR A 196 24.10 14.95 -11.59
C THR A 196 23.07 13.89 -11.96
N LEU A 197 23.52 12.82 -12.62
CA LEU A 197 22.74 11.60 -12.77
C LEU A 197 23.14 10.60 -11.68
N PRO A 198 22.19 9.78 -11.18
CA PRO A 198 22.52 8.73 -10.22
C PRO A 198 23.48 7.76 -10.89
N ALA A 199 24.43 7.24 -10.11
CA ALA A 199 25.34 6.22 -10.62
C ALA A 199 24.52 5.05 -11.13
N SER A 200 24.73 4.65 -12.40
CA SER A 200 24.23 3.36 -12.85
C SER A 200 24.86 2.31 -11.95
N GLN A 201 24.03 1.58 -11.18
CA GLN A 201 24.55 0.39 -10.50
C GLN A 201 25.15 -0.51 -11.57
N PRO A 202 26.41 -0.92 -11.44
CA PRO A 202 27.03 -1.76 -12.44
C PRO A 202 26.20 -3.04 -12.58
N LEU A 203 25.81 -3.36 -13.82
CA LEU A 203 25.37 -4.69 -14.18
C LEU A 203 26.45 -5.66 -13.69
N CYS A 204 26.16 -6.45 -12.66
CA CYS A 204 26.86 -7.70 -12.49
C CYS A 204 26.44 -8.56 -13.69
N HIS A 205 27.19 -8.45 -14.78
CA HIS A 205 27.22 -9.49 -15.80
C HIS A 205 27.61 -10.78 -15.08
N ARG A 206 26.62 -11.59 -14.70
CA ARG A 206 26.85 -13.02 -14.49
C ARG A 206 26.87 -13.64 -15.88
N GLU A 207 27.98 -14.32 -16.12
CA GLU A 207 28.45 -14.94 -17.38
C GLU A 207 27.42 -15.82 -18.08
#